data_AF-X0V914-F1
#
_entry.id   AF-X0V914-F1
#
_cell.length_a   1.000
_cell.length_b   1.000
_cell.length_c   1.000
_cell.angle_alpha   90.00
_cell.angle_beta   90.00
_cell.angle_gamma   90.00
#
_symmetry.space_group_name_H-M   'P 1'
#
loop_
_entity.id
_entity.type
_entity.pdbx_description
1 polymer ?
#
loop_
_entity_poly.entity_id
_entity_poly.type
_entity_poly.pdbx_seq_one_letter_code
_entity_poly.pdbx_strand_id
1 'polypeptide(L)'
;MIVGVIGCMAQRLGSALLEHKAVDIVCGPAQIPQITELLTEALENKKKIAAVTEKIRQANPKNQALENLESLYAGGDAQILSQAYVRVMRGCDKFCSYCVVPYVRGPEVSRPPEAIIQQIKRLAGRGVKLVTLLGQTVNS
;
A
#
# COMPACT_ATOMS: atom_id res chain seq x y z
N MET A 1 4.10 -23.91 3.80
CA MET A 1 4.33 -22.81 2.84
C MET A 1 3.04 -22.02 2.77
N ILE A 2 3.10 -20.68 2.81
CA ILE A 2 1.93 -19.79 2.66
C ILE A 2 2.14 -18.95 1.41
N VAL A 3 1.11 -18.77 0.61
CA VAL A 3 1.12 -17.90 -0.56
C VAL A 3 0.13 -16.76 -0.39
N GLY A 4 0.62 -15.54 -0.46
CA GLY A 4 -0.18 -14.32 -0.39
C GLY A 4 -0.24 -13.57 -1.72
N VAL A 5 -1.44 -13.16 -2.13
CA VAL A 5 -1.65 -12.21 -3.23
C VAL A 5 -1.99 -10.84 -2.64
N ILE A 6 -1.13 -9.86 -2.91
CA ILE A 6 -1.18 -8.53 -2.29
C ILE A 6 -1.30 -7.43 -3.34
N GLY A 7 -2.02 -6.35 -3.01
CA GLY A 7 -2.06 -5.13 -3.82
C GLY A 7 -3.38 -4.89 -4.55
N CYS A 8 -3.36 -4.07 -5.60
CA CYS A 8 -4.60 -3.56 -6.22
C CYS A 8 -5.46 -4.66 -6.86
N MET A 9 -4.84 -5.69 -7.43
CA MET A 9 -5.58 -6.83 -7.98
C MET A 9 -6.16 -7.73 -6.88
N ALA A 10 -5.47 -7.85 -5.74
CA ALA A 10 -6.02 -8.51 -4.56
C ALA A 10 -7.28 -7.79 -4.06
N GLN A 11 -7.26 -6.45 -4.02
CA GLN A 11 -8.43 -5.64 -3.68
C GLN A 11 -9.57 -5.77 -4.70
N ARG A 12 -9.26 -5.89 -5.98
CA ARG A 12 -10.28 -6.00 -7.05
C ARG A 12 -10.94 -7.38 -7.10
N LEU A 13 -10.13 -8.44 -7.06
CA LEU A 13 -10.61 -9.81 -7.22
C LEU A 13 -11.05 -10.43 -5.89
N GLY A 14 -10.51 -9.95 -4.77
CA GLY A 14 -10.92 -10.32 -3.43
C GLY A 14 -10.93 -11.83 -3.22
N SER A 15 -12.00 -12.34 -2.62
CA SER A 15 -12.17 -13.75 -2.27
C SER A 15 -12.13 -14.71 -3.46
N ALA A 16 -12.39 -14.25 -4.70
CA ALA A 16 -12.27 -15.11 -5.88
C ALA A 16 -10.85 -15.67 -6.05
N LEU A 17 -9.82 -14.95 -5.58
CA LEU A 17 -8.44 -15.45 -5.59
C LEU A 17 -8.23 -16.62 -4.62
N LEU A 18 -9.03 -16.73 -3.55
CA LEU A 18 -8.93 -17.82 -2.57
C LEU A 18 -9.45 -19.17 -3.12
N GLU A 19 -10.25 -19.14 -4.19
CA GLU A 19 -10.69 -20.34 -4.90
C GLU A 19 -9.50 -21.12 -5.48
N HIS A 20 -8.42 -20.41 -5.84
CA HIS A 20 -7.19 -21.05 -6.27
C HIS A 20 -6.53 -21.77 -5.07
N LYS A 21 -6.34 -23.09 -5.19
CA LYS A 21 -5.86 -23.95 -4.08
C LYS A 21 -4.56 -23.44 -3.45
N ALA A 22 -3.66 -22.91 -4.26
CA ALA A 22 -2.37 -22.41 -3.77
C ALA A 22 -2.44 -21.10 -2.98
N VAL A 23 -3.52 -20.31 -3.06
CA VAL A 23 -3.60 -18.99 -2.41
C VAL A 23 -4.19 -19.12 -1.02
N ASP A 24 -3.47 -18.60 -0.02
CA ASP A 24 -3.87 -18.62 1.38
C ASP A 24 -4.29 -17.22 1.87
N ILE A 25 -3.64 -16.17 1.38
CA ILE A 25 -3.90 -14.79 1.81
C ILE A 25 -4.19 -13.91 0.60
N VAL A 26 -5.24 -13.08 0.70
CA VAL A 26 -5.53 -11.98 -0.23
C VAL A 26 -5.54 -10.69 0.57
N CYS A 27 -4.71 -9.72 0.22
CA CYS A 27 -4.59 -8.47 0.99
C CYS A 27 -4.60 -7.24 0.08
N GLY A 28 -5.60 -6.38 0.26
CA GLY A 28 -5.72 -5.10 -0.41
C GLY A 28 -4.64 -4.10 0.03
N PRO A 29 -4.41 -3.02 -0.74
CA PRO A 29 -3.38 -2.03 -0.43
C PRO A 29 -3.55 -1.38 0.94
N ALA A 30 -4.79 -1.18 1.39
CA ALA A 30 -5.08 -0.52 2.67
C ALA A 30 -4.86 -1.44 3.89
N GLN A 31 -4.74 -2.75 3.66
CA GLN A 31 -4.57 -3.78 4.68
C GLN A 31 -3.12 -4.22 4.86
N ILE A 32 -2.18 -3.71 4.04
CA ILE A 32 -0.75 -4.05 4.14
C ILE A 32 -0.19 -3.88 5.56
N PRO A 33 -0.56 -2.86 6.38
CA PRO A 33 -0.06 -2.76 7.75
C PRO A 33 -0.43 -3.94 8.65
N GLN A 34 -1.44 -4.73 8.26
CA GLN A 34 -1.94 -5.90 9.00
C GLN A 34 -1.29 -7.20 8.50
N ILE A 35 -0.35 -7.15 7.56
CA ILE A 35 0.18 -8.35 6.90
C ILE A 35 0.76 -9.37 7.90
N THR A 36 1.39 -8.90 8.97
CA THR A 36 1.94 -9.76 10.02
C THR A 36 0.83 -10.52 10.76
N GLU A 37 -0.29 -9.85 11.07
CA GLU A 37 -1.45 -10.47 11.72
C GLU A 37 -2.08 -11.54 10.81
N LEU A 38 -2.25 -11.21 9.52
CA LEU A 38 -2.79 -12.13 8.51
C LEU A 38 -1.90 -13.37 8.33
N LEU A 39 -0.58 -13.19 8.36
CA LEU A 39 0.38 -14.29 8.28
C LEU A 39 0.30 -15.21 9.50
N THR A 40 0.26 -14.64 10.71
CA THR A 40 0.11 -15.42 11.95
C THR A 40 -1.19 -16.23 11.92
N GLU A 41 -2.31 -15.60 11.56
CA GLU A 41 -3.61 -16.27 11.52
C GLU A 41 -3.63 -17.42 10.49
N ALA A 42 -3.02 -17.23 9.32
CA ALA A 42 -2.91 -18.27 8.30
C ALA A 42 -1.98 -19.42 8.73
N LEU A 43 -0.88 -19.14 9.45
CA LEU A 43 0.05 -20.15 9.95
C LEU A 43 -0.58 -21.01 11.05
N GLU A 44 -1.23 -20.37 12.03
CA GLU A 44 -1.73 -21.04 13.22
C GLU A 44 -3.05 -21.76 12.95
N ASN A 45 -3.99 -21.09 12.26
CA ASN A 45 -5.34 -21.61 12.05
C ASN A 45 -5.50 -22.37 10.73
N LYS A 46 -4.48 -22.36 9.86
CA LYS A 46 -4.52 -22.95 8.49
C LYS A 46 -5.75 -22.48 7.69
N LYS A 47 -6.16 -21.23 7.90
CA LYS A 47 -7.32 -20.61 7.23
C LYS A 47 -6.88 -19.76 6.06
N LYS A 48 -7.69 -19.79 5.01
CA LYS A 48 -7.63 -18.85 3.90
C LYS A 48 -8.27 -17.53 4.30
N ILE A 49 -7.58 -16.41 4.08
CA ILE A 49 -7.99 -15.10 4.60
C ILE A 49 -8.01 -14.07 3.47
N ALA A 50 -9.12 -13.33 3.34
CA ALA A 50 -9.22 -12.16 2.47
C ALA A 50 -9.39 -10.90 3.31
N ALA A 51 -8.42 -9.99 3.19
CA ALA A 51 -8.40 -8.70 3.85
C ALA A 51 -8.44 -7.59 2.78
N VAL A 52 -9.65 -7.21 2.37
CA VAL A 52 -9.89 -6.17 1.35
C VAL A 52 -10.89 -5.13 1.89
N THR A 53 -10.89 -3.92 1.34
CA THR A 53 -11.85 -2.88 1.73
C THR A 53 -13.08 -2.93 0.84
N GLU A 54 -14.23 -3.39 1.34
CA GLU A 54 -15.48 -3.42 0.56
C GLU A 54 -15.97 -2.00 0.20
N LYS A 55 -15.99 -1.11 1.18
CA LYS A 55 -16.41 0.30 1.01
C LYS A 55 -15.20 1.20 0.83
N ILE A 56 -14.45 0.99 -0.26
CA ILE A 56 -13.13 1.61 -0.52
C ILE A 56 -13.10 3.14 -0.45
N ARG A 57 -14.26 3.81 -0.66
CA ARG A 57 -14.39 5.28 -0.62
C ARG A 57 -14.86 5.86 0.72
N GLN A 58 -15.20 5.05 1.71
CA GLN A 58 -15.54 5.55 3.05
C GLN A 58 -14.28 5.86 3.86
N ALA A 59 -14.40 6.78 4.81
CA ALA A 59 -13.28 7.18 5.69
C ALA A 59 -12.67 5.94 6.34
N ASN A 60 -11.39 5.68 6.02
CA ASN A 60 -10.70 4.49 6.48
C ASN A 60 -9.79 4.83 7.66
N PRO A 61 -10.08 4.36 8.87
CA PRO A 61 -9.23 4.59 10.04
C PRO A 61 -7.82 3.98 9.88
N LYS A 62 -7.62 3.07 8.92
CA LYS A 62 -6.31 2.45 8.63
C LYS A 62 -5.33 3.38 7.90
N ASN A 63 -5.73 4.60 7.53
CA ASN A 63 -4.86 5.58 6.88
C ASN A 63 -3.62 5.91 7.73
N GLN A 64 -3.75 5.96 9.05
CA GLN A 64 -2.63 6.26 9.95
C GLN A 64 -1.61 5.12 9.99
N ALA A 65 -2.06 3.86 10.02
CA ALA A 65 -1.16 2.70 9.99
C ALA A 65 -0.38 2.62 8.67
N LEU A 66 -1.03 2.93 7.54
CA LEU A 66 -0.38 3.05 6.24
C LEU A 66 0.64 4.19 6.22
N GLU A 67 0.32 5.31 6.87
CA GLU A 67 1.23 6.45 6.98
C GLU A 67 2.48 6.11 7.78
N ASN A 68 2.31 5.43 8.90
CA ASN A 68 3.42 4.94 9.70
C ASN A 68 4.31 3.98 8.90
N LEU A 69 3.69 3.01 8.20
CA LEU A 69 4.41 2.07 7.35
C LEU A 69 5.21 2.77 6.25
N GLU A 70 4.60 3.73 5.55
CA GLU A 70 5.29 4.48 4.49
C GLU A 70 6.37 5.39 5.05
N SER A 71 6.19 5.96 6.22
CA SER A 71 7.20 6.78 6.88
C SER A 71 8.41 5.97 7.34
N LEU A 72 8.21 4.72 7.73
CA LEU A 72 9.29 3.78 8.09
C LEU A 72 10.12 3.36 6.87
N TYR A 73 9.58 3.46 5.65
CA TYR A 73 10.35 3.22 4.44
C TYR A 73 11.48 4.23 4.33
N ALA A 74 12.71 3.74 4.49
CA ALA A 74 13.92 4.56 4.52
C ALA A 74 14.94 4.09 3.46
N GLY A 75 14.43 3.58 2.34
CA GLY A 75 15.22 2.93 1.30
C GLY A 75 15.48 1.47 1.71
N GLY A 76 14.93 0.53 0.95
CA GLY A 76 15.37 -0.87 1.05
C GLY A 76 16.77 -1.02 0.43
N ASP A 77 17.43 -2.13 0.70
CA ASP A 77 18.73 -2.54 0.13
C ASP A 77 18.75 -2.70 -1.42
N ALA A 78 17.85 -2.03 -2.15
CA ALA A 78 17.56 -2.30 -3.55
C ALA A 78 18.22 -1.30 -4.52
N GLN A 79 19.35 -1.78 -5.06
CA GLN A 79 19.77 -1.78 -6.47
C GLN A 79 20.08 -0.46 -7.23
N ILE A 80 19.56 0.71 -6.84
CA ILE A 80 19.97 1.98 -7.48
C ILE A 80 20.62 2.87 -6.43
N LEU A 81 21.96 2.90 -6.44
CA LEU A 81 22.75 3.76 -5.57
C LEU A 81 22.26 5.21 -5.70
N SER A 82 21.83 5.79 -4.56
CA SER A 82 21.42 7.20 -4.42
C SER A 82 20.05 7.63 -4.96
N GLN A 83 19.12 6.73 -5.31
CA GLN A 83 17.74 7.11 -5.69
C GLN A 83 16.69 6.54 -4.71
N ALA A 84 15.62 7.31 -4.45
CA ALA A 84 14.47 6.83 -3.70
C ALA A 84 13.14 7.33 -4.27
N TYR A 85 12.10 6.53 -4.05
CA TYR A 85 10.72 6.89 -4.36
C TYR A 85 9.97 7.23 -3.08
N VAL A 86 9.34 8.41 -3.05
CA VAL A 86 8.56 8.88 -1.90
C VAL A 86 7.14 9.10 -2.34
N ARG A 87 6.21 8.27 -1.82
CA ARG A 87 4.79 8.47 -2.07
C ARG A 87 4.32 9.74 -1.36
N VAL A 88 3.56 10.60 -2.03
CA VAL A 88 3.03 11.84 -1.40
C VAL A 88 1.51 11.81 -1.22
N MET A 89 0.83 10.89 -1.89
CA MET A 89 -0.62 10.73 -1.80
C MET A 89 -1.06 9.29 -2.12
N ARG A 90 -2.31 8.97 -1.82
CA ARG A 90 -2.97 7.70 -2.14
C ARG A 90 -4.35 7.94 -2.74
N GLY A 91 -4.84 7.00 -3.53
CA GLY A 91 -6.18 7.06 -4.12
C GLY A 91 -6.30 8.08 -5.25
N CYS A 92 -7.52 8.35 -5.72
CA CYS A 92 -7.79 9.36 -6.74
C CYS A 92 -9.28 9.67 -6.81
N ASP A 93 -9.63 10.95 -6.98
CA ASP A 93 -11.02 11.39 -7.21
C ASP A 93 -11.36 11.66 -8.67
N LYS A 94 -10.43 11.40 -9.60
CA LYS A 94 -10.65 11.51 -11.04
C LYS A 94 -11.17 10.18 -11.59
N PHE A 95 -12.43 10.16 -12.00
CA PHE A 95 -13.11 8.99 -12.58
C PHE A 95 -12.93 8.92 -14.10
N CYS A 96 -11.69 8.77 -14.55
CA CYS A 96 -11.42 8.56 -15.97
C CYS A 96 -12.02 7.23 -16.44
N SER A 97 -12.58 7.19 -17.66
CA SER A 97 -13.30 6.03 -18.21
C SER A 97 -12.52 4.71 -18.23
N TYR A 98 -11.19 4.78 -18.17
CA TYR A 98 -10.27 3.65 -18.19
C TYR A 98 -9.63 3.34 -16.83
N CYS A 99 -9.84 4.20 -15.81
CA CYS A 99 -9.03 4.17 -14.60
C CYS A 99 -9.69 3.32 -13.50
N VAL A 100 -8.97 2.27 -13.07
CA VAL A 100 -9.41 1.40 -11.97
C VAL A 100 -9.16 1.99 -10.58
N VAL A 101 -8.29 3.01 -10.47
CA VAL A 101 -7.75 3.51 -9.20
C VAL A 101 -8.82 3.91 -8.18
N PRO A 102 -9.87 4.67 -8.54
CA PRO A 102 -10.91 5.06 -7.58
C PRO A 102 -11.60 3.87 -6.90
N TYR A 103 -11.57 2.69 -7.54
CA TYR A 103 -12.23 1.46 -7.07
C TYR A 103 -11.31 0.54 -6.26
N VAL A 104 -9.98 0.70 -6.35
CA VAL A 104 -9.02 -0.21 -5.70
C VAL A 104 -8.03 0.49 -4.77
N ARG A 105 -8.00 1.83 -4.78
CA ARG A 105 -7.16 2.65 -3.88
C ARG A 105 -7.92 3.69 -3.07
N GLY A 106 -9.22 3.86 -3.32
CA GLY A 106 -10.07 4.77 -2.54
C GLY A 106 -9.97 6.24 -2.96
N PRO A 107 -10.45 7.15 -2.10
CA PRO A 107 -10.51 8.58 -2.39
C PRO A 107 -9.11 9.18 -2.38
N GLU A 108 -8.96 10.39 -2.92
CA GLU A 108 -7.69 11.11 -2.86
C GLU A 108 -7.36 11.47 -1.40
N VAL A 109 -6.17 11.06 -0.95
CA VAL A 109 -5.65 11.35 0.38
C VAL A 109 -4.19 11.76 0.28
N SER A 110 -3.92 13.04 0.53
CA SER A 110 -2.57 13.58 0.66
C SER A 110 -1.93 13.14 1.98
N ARG A 111 -0.63 12.85 1.94
CA ARG A 111 0.14 12.63 3.16
C ARG A 111 0.49 13.98 3.81
N PRO A 112 0.70 14.04 5.14
CA PRO A 112 1.15 15.24 5.81
C PRO A 112 2.51 15.72 5.25
N PRO A 113 2.65 17.00 4.85
CA PRO A 113 3.90 17.54 4.32
C PRO A 113 5.10 17.32 5.23
N GLU A 114 4.92 17.46 6.54
CA GLU A 114 5.98 17.29 7.53
C GLU A 114 6.49 15.84 7.55
N ALA A 115 5.60 14.86 7.42
CA ALA A 115 5.98 13.45 7.35
C ALA A 115 6.80 13.14 6.09
N ILE A 116 6.40 13.71 4.94
CA ILE A 116 7.15 13.62 3.68
C ILE A 116 8.54 14.24 3.83
N ILE A 117 8.64 15.46 4.37
CA ILE A 117 9.91 16.17 4.58
C ILE A 117 10.83 15.37 5.50
N GLN A 118 10.31 14.86 6.62
CA GLN A 118 11.09 14.04 7.55
C GLN A 118 11.59 12.75 6.89
N GLN A 119 10.75 12.08 6.09
CA GLN A 119 11.16 10.91 5.32
C GLN A 119 12.30 11.24 4.35
N ILE A 120 12.19 12.34 3.59
CA ILE A 120 13.23 12.79 2.66
C ILE A 120 14.52 13.13 3.40
N LYS A 121 14.46 13.80 4.55
CA LYS A 121 15.65 14.08 5.38
C LYS A 121 16.35 12.78 5.83
N ARG A 122 15.59 11.77 6.26
CA ARG A 122 16.14 10.45 6.61
C ARG A 122 16.82 9.77 5.41
N LEU A 123 16.18 9.82 4.24
CA LEU A 123 16.73 9.26 3.00
C LEU A 123 18.02 9.98 2.58
N ALA A 124 18.05 11.31 2.65
CA ALA A 124 19.23 12.11 2.36
C ALA A 124 20.39 11.77 3.30
N GLY A 125 20.12 11.59 4.59
CA GLY A 125 21.10 11.12 5.58
C GLY A 125 21.67 9.72 5.30
N ARG A 126 21.01 8.93 4.44
CA ARG A 126 21.47 7.62 3.96
C ARG A 126 22.12 7.66 2.57
N GLY A 127 22.44 8.85 2.05
CA GLY A 127 23.13 9.02 0.77
C GLY A 127 22.22 9.01 -0.46
N VAL A 128 20.91 9.14 -0.28
CA VAL A 128 19.97 9.41 -1.39
C VAL A 128 20.20 10.82 -1.92
N LYS A 129 20.41 10.94 -3.23
CA LYS A 129 20.62 12.21 -3.95
C LYS A 129 19.48 12.58 -4.87
N LEU A 130 18.71 11.58 -5.33
CA LEU A 130 17.54 11.76 -6.18
C LEU A 130 16.29 11.23 -5.48
N VAL A 131 15.30 12.10 -5.30
CA VAL A 131 13.98 11.71 -4.79
C VAL A 131 12.95 11.90 -5.89
N THR A 132 12.22 10.84 -6.21
CA THR A 132 11.04 10.90 -7.09
C THR A 132 9.77 10.84 -6.26
N LEU A 133 8.97 11.90 -6.33
CA LEU A 133 7.66 11.93 -5.68
C LEU A 133 6.66 11.09 -6.48
N LEU A 134 5.95 10.20 -5.79
CA LEU A 134 4.95 9.31 -6.39
C LEU A 134 3.55 9.68 -5.92
N GLY A 135 2.63 9.81 -6.86
CA GLY A 135 1.21 10.04 -6.62
C GLY A 135 0.41 9.78 -7.88
N GLN A 136 -0.90 9.54 -7.73
CA GLN A 136 -1.83 9.56 -8.87
C GLN A 136 -1.98 10.98 -9.40
N THR A 137 -1.93 11.93 -8.47
CA THR A 137 -1.98 13.36 -8.66
C THR A 137 -0.80 13.95 -7.88
N VAL A 138 0.13 14.63 -8.55
CA VAL A 138 1.30 15.24 -7.86
C VAL A 138 1.30 16.76 -7.95
N ASN A 139 0.41 17.31 -8.76
CA ASN A 139 0.40 18.70 -9.21
C ASN A 139 -1.03 19.27 -9.36
N SER A 140 -2.02 18.69 -8.68
CA SER A 140 -3.37 19.31 -8.62
C SER A 140 -3.51 20.21 -7.41
#